data_AF-C9K0P2-F1
#
_entry.id   AF-C9K0P2-F1
#
_cell.length_a   1.000
_cell.length_b   1.000
_cell.length_c   1.000
_cell.angle_alpha   90.00
_cell.angle_beta   90.00
_cell.angle_gamma   90.00
#
_symmetry.space_group_name_H-M   'P 1'
#
loop_
_entity.id
_entity.type
_entity.pdbx_description
1 polymer ?
#
loop_
_entity_poly.entity_id
_entity_poly.type
_entity_poly.pdbx_seq_one_letter_code
_entity_poly.pdbx_strand_id
1 'polypeptide(L)'
;MYHSLSETRHPLQPEEQEVGIDPLSSYSNKSGGDSNKNGRRTSSTLDSEGTFNSYRKEWEELFVNNNYLATIRQKGINGQLRSSRFRSICWKLFLCVLPQDKSQWISRIE
;
A
#
# COMPACT_ATOMS: atom_id res chain seq x y z
N MET A 1 -35.67 30.06 -11.13
CA MET A 1 -35.02 31.38 -10.94
C MET A 1 -33.55 31.11 -10.69
N TYR A 2 -32.65 31.61 -11.52
CA TYR A 2 -31.21 31.36 -11.39
C TYR A 2 -30.66 32.16 -10.20
N HIS A 3 -30.09 31.47 -9.21
CA HIS A 3 -29.32 32.14 -8.15
C HIS A 3 -27.96 32.55 -8.73
N SER A 4 -27.82 33.84 -9.02
CA SER A 4 -26.54 34.45 -9.32
C SER A 4 -25.80 34.65 -7.99
N LEU A 5 -24.77 33.83 -7.74
CA LEU A 5 -23.87 33.99 -6.60
C LEU A 5 -22.52 34.48 -7.12
N SER A 6 -22.44 35.76 -7.47
CA SER A 6 -21.16 36.48 -7.42
C SER A 6 -20.84 36.74 -5.94
N GLU A 7 -20.43 35.69 -5.24
CA GLU A 7 -20.00 35.76 -3.85
C GLU A 7 -18.51 36.11 -3.87
N THR A 8 -18.17 37.41 -3.80
CA THR A 8 -16.79 37.86 -3.62
C THR A 8 -16.34 37.52 -2.20
N ARG A 9 -15.91 36.27 -1.99
CA ARG A 9 -15.33 35.81 -0.72
C ARG A 9 -13.93 36.37 -0.52
N HIS A 10 -13.67 36.84 0.69
CA HIS A 10 -12.40 37.43 1.09
C HIS A 10 -11.32 36.34 1.28
N PRO A 11 -10.05 36.54 0.86
CA PRO A 11 -9.00 35.50 0.89
C PRO A 11 -8.64 34.92 2.26
N LEU A 12 -9.07 35.56 3.35
CA LEU A 12 -8.77 35.17 4.74
C LEU A 12 -10.01 34.67 5.50
N GLN A 13 -11.13 34.44 4.82
CA GLN A 13 -12.32 33.92 5.47
C GLN A 13 -12.11 32.43 5.77
N PRO A 14 -12.20 31.99 7.04
CA PRO A 14 -12.16 30.56 7.35
C PRO A 14 -13.32 29.88 6.63
N GLU A 15 -13.00 28.87 5.83
CA GLU A 15 -13.98 27.97 5.24
C GLU A 15 -14.67 27.22 6.39
N GLU A 16 -15.99 27.30 6.48
CA GLU A 16 -16.73 26.32 7.26
C GLU A 16 -16.48 24.97 6.60
N GLN A 17 -15.72 24.10 7.28
CA GLN A 17 -15.49 22.74 6.80
C GLN A 17 -16.85 22.08 6.64
N GLU A 18 -17.30 21.94 5.39
CA GLU A 18 -18.46 21.14 5.06
C GLU A 18 -18.05 19.69 5.33
N VAL A 19 -18.33 19.21 6.54
CA VAL A 19 -18.07 17.83 6.93
C VAL A 19 -19.00 16.98 6.07
N GLY A 20 -18.49 16.55 4.93
CA GLY A 20 -19.19 15.69 4.01
C GLY A 20 -19.72 14.47 4.76
N ILE A 21 -20.98 14.13 4.51
CA ILE A 21 -21.59 12.93 5.04
C ILE A 21 -20.75 11.71 4.66
N ASP A 22 -20.15 11.03 5.64
CA ASP A 22 -19.42 9.79 5.42
C ASP A 22 -20.42 8.71 4.98
N PRO A 23 -20.29 8.14 3.75
CA PRO A 23 -21.16 7.05 3.29
C PRO A 23 -21.16 5.84 4.22
N LEU A 24 -20.13 5.67 5.05
CA LEU A 24 -19.99 4.57 6.00
C LEU A 24 -20.66 4.82 7.36
N SER A 25 -21.12 6.04 7.65
CA SER A 25 -21.78 6.38 8.93
C SER A 25 -23.03 5.52 9.20
N SER A 26 -23.71 5.10 8.13
CA SER A 26 -24.92 4.26 8.19
C SER A 26 -24.68 2.83 8.70
N TYR A 27 -23.43 2.34 8.72
CA TYR A 27 -23.11 0.99 9.18
C TYR A 27 -22.87 0.89 10.70
N SER A 28 -22.70 2.03 11.40
CA SER A 28 -22.37 1.99 12.83
C SER A 28 -23.57 1.69 13.74
N ASN A 29 -24.80 1.69 13.23
CA ASN A 29 -26.02 1.48 14.01
C ASN A 29 -26.86 0.31 13.49
N LYS A 30 -26.34 -0.92 13.59
CA LYS A 30 -27.17 -2.13 13.63
C LYS A 30 -26.79 -3.00 14.82
N SER A 31 -27.31 -2.62 15.98
CA SER A 31 -27.59 -3.55 17.08
C SER A 31 -28.91 -4.25 16.75
N GLY A 32 -28.84 -5.55 16.45
CA GLY A 32 -30.03 -6.33 16.10
C GLY A 32 -29.62 -7.64 15.45
N GLY A 33 -29.49 -8.67 16.28
CA GLY A 33 -28.96 -9.96 15.88
C GLY A 33 -29.86 -10.73 14.91
N ASP A 34 -29.20 -11.48 14.03
CA ASP A 34 -29.71 -12.75 13.52
C ASP A 34 -28.55 -13.75 13.49
N SER A 35 -28.70 -14.80 14.28
CA SER A 35 -27.76 -15.91 14.37
C SER A 35 -27.87 -16.78 13.11
N ASN A 36 -27.10 -16.48 12.08
CA ASN A 36 -26.89 -17.43 10.99
C ASN A 36 -25.61 -18.27 11.25
N LYS A 37 -25.81 -19.48 11.77
CA LYS A 37 -24.76 -20.49 11.93
C LYS A 37 -24.46 -21.14 10.57
N ASN A 38 -23.75 -20.45 9.68
CA ASN A 38 -22.93 -21.11 8.66
C ASN A 38 -21.95 -20.12 8.01
N GLY A 39 -20.67 -20.27 8.34
CA GLY A 39 -19.59 -19.41 7.85
C GLY A 39 -18.27 -19.86 8.42
N ARG A 40 -17.98 -21.16 8.21
CA ARG A 40 -16.78 -21.85 8.66
C ARG A 40 -15.53 -21.01 8.35
N ARG A 41 -14.76 -20.73 9.42
CA ARG A 41 -13.48 -20.03 9.47
C ARG A 41 -12.40 -20.68 8.60
N THR A 42 -12.47 -20.56 7.27
CA THR A 42 -11.46 -21.11 6.35
C THR A 42 -10.90 -20.12 5.32
N SER A 43 -11.27 -18.84 5.34
CA SER A 43 -10.77 -17.86 4.34
C SER A 43 -9.32 -17.42 4.61
N SER A 44 -8.93 -17.24 5.87
CA SER A 44 -7.65 -16.60 6.22
C SER A 44 -6.41 -17.36 5.74
N THR A 45 -6.47 -18.69 5.65
CA THR A 45 -5.35 -19.52 5.18
C THR A 45 -5.17 -19.47 3.66
N LEU A 46 -6.26 -19.49 2.90
CA LEU A 46 -6.22 -19.40 1.43
C LEU A 46 -5.76 -18.01 0.95
N ASP A 47 -6.21 -16.96 1.63
CA ASP A 47 -5.81 -15.58 1.32
C ASP A 47 -4.33 -15.32 1.67
N SER A 48 -3.83 -15.99 2.73
CA SER A 48 -2.41 -15.94 3.12
C SER A 48 -1.48 -16.63 2.12
N GLU A 49 -1.91 -17.76 1.56
CA GLU A 49 -1.15 -18.51 0.54
C GLU A 49 -0.96 -17.67 -0.74
N GLY A 50 -2.03 -17.01 -1.21
CA GLY A 50 -1.96 -16.12 -2.38
C GLY A 50 -1.05 -14.91 -2.16
N THR A 51 -1.09 -14.35 -0.96
CA THR A 51 -0.21 -13.25 -0.55
C THR A 51 1.25 -13.69 -0.54
N PHE A 52 1.55 -14.82 0.11
CA PHE A 52 2.90 -15.40 0.16
C PHE A 52 3.45 -15.68 -1.26
N ASN A 53 2.65 -16.29 -2.12
CA ASN A 53 3.05 -16.59 -3.50
C ASN A 53 3.35 -15.31 -4.30
N SER A 54 2.62 -14.22 -4.03
CA SER A 54 2.86 -12.92 -4.67
C SER A 54 4.21 -12.31 -4.25
N TYR A 55 4.52 -12.34 -2.94
CA TYR A 55 5.83 -11.89 -2.44
C TYR A 55 6.97 -12.76 -3.00
N ARG A 56 6.79 -14.08 -3.00
CA ARG A 56 7.82 -15.02 -3.50
C ARG A 56 8.14 -14.77 -4.97
N LYS A 57 7.12 -14.70 -5.83
CA LYS A 57 7.32 -14.48 -7.27
C LYS A 57 8.01 -13.15 -7.56
N GLU A 58 7.58 -12.09 -6.88
CA GLU A 58 8.18 -10.76 -7.05
C GLU A 58 9.62 -10.72 -6.52
N TRP A 59 9.92 -11.45 -5.44
CA TRP A 59 11.28 -11.60 -4.94
C TRP A 59 12.18 -12.35 -5.94
N GLU A 60 11.68 -13.44 -6.50
CA GLU A 60 12.39 -14.23 -7.52
C GLU A 60 12.74 -13.36 -8.74
N GLU A 61 11.79 -12.56 -9.22
CA GLU A 61 12.01 -11.63 -10.33
C GLU A 61 13.05 -10.54 -10.01
N LEU A 62 13.00 -10.00 -8.80
CA LEU A 62 13.82 -8.85 -8.44
C LEU A 62 15.22 -9.20 -7.96
N PHE A 63 15.41 -10.31 -7.23
CA PHE A 63 16.62 -10.53 -6.42
C PHE A 63 17.30 -11.87 -6.63
N VAL A 64 16.71 -12.87 -7.30
CA VAL A 64 17.37 -14.20 -7.46
C VAL A 64 18.52 -14.17 -8.47
N ASN A 65 18.43 -13.34 -9.51
CA ASN A 65 19.50 -13.19 -10.49
C ASN A 65 20.77 -12.58 -9.86
N ASN A 66 21.96 -13.10 -10.19
CA ASN A 66 23.23 -12.54 -9.72
C ASN A 66 23.44 -11.07 -10.13
N ASN A 67 22.91 -10.67 -11.28
CA ASN A 67 22.92 -9.27 -11.74
C ASN A 67 21.63 -8.50 -11.38
N TYR A 68 21.05 -8.81 -10.23
CA TYR A 68 19.79 -8.21 -9.80
C TYR A 68 19.84 -6.67 -9.72
N LEU A 69 21.01 -6.08 -9.44
CA LEU A 69 21.17 -4.62 -9.42
C LEU A 69 20.81 -3.95 -10.75
N ALA A 70 21.16 -4.57 -11.87
CA ALA A 70 20.78 -4.08 -13.19
C ALA A 70 19.26 -4.16 -13.39
N THR A 71 18.65 -5.29 -13.01
CA THR A 71 17.20 -5.50 -13.09
C THR A 71 16.42 -4.47 -12.28
N ILE A 72 16.76 -4.28 -11.00
CA ILE A 72 16.06 -3.32 -10.15
C ILE A 72 16.27 -1.88 -10.64
N ARG A 73 17.45 -1.55 -11.20
CA ARG A 73 17.72 -0.23 -11.78
C ARG A 73 16.84 0.01 -13.00
N GLN A 74 16.73 -0.95 -13.91
CA GLN A 74 15.87 -0.83 -15.09
C GLN A 74 14.40 -0.67 -14.68
N LYS A 75 13.91 -1.50 -13.74
CA LYS A 75 12.55 -1.38 -13.18
C LYS A 75 12.32 -0.03 -12.49
N GLY A 76 13.36 0.51 -11.84
CA GLY A 76 13.33 1.84 -11.23
C GLY A 76 13.13 2.95 -12.25
N ILE A 77 13.92 2.94 -13.32
CA ILE A 77 13.82 3.90 -14.44
C ILE A 77 12.44 3.80 -15.11
N ASN A 78 11.93 2.58 -15.29
CA ASN A 78 10.61 2.34 -15.86
C ASN A 78 9.45 2.69 -14.88
N GLY A 79 9.75 3.16 -13.67
CA GLY A 79 8.74 3.54 -12.67
C GLY A 79 8.01 2.38 -12.01
N GLN A 80 8.39 1.13 -12.29
CA GLN A 80 7.71 -0.08 -11.82
C GLN A 80 7.95 -0.36 -10.33
N LEU A 81 8.98 0.25 -9.74
CA LEU A 81 9.22 0.13 -8.30
C LEU A 81 8.17 0.86 -7.44
N ARG A 82 7.34 1.77 -8.01
CA ARG A 82 6.27 2.45 -7.25
C ARG A 82 5.24 1.47 -6.71
N SER A 83 4.90 0.44 -7.49
CA SER A 83 3.94 -0.61 -7.15
C SER A 83 4.59 -1.87 -6.58
N SER A 84 5.92 -1.89 -6.43
CA SER A 84 6.64 -3.05 -5.92
C SER A 84 6.47 -3.20 -4.41
N ARG A 85 6.23 -4.42 -3.94
CA ARG A 85 6.19 -4.76 -2.51
C ARG A 85 7.57 -4.61 -1.85
N PHE A 86 8.65 -4.75 -2.61
CA PHE A 86 10.03 -4.68 -2.12
C PHE A 86 10.69 -3.31 -2.36
N ARG A 87 9.90 -2.28 -2.64
CA ARG A 87 10.38 -0.91 -2.92
C ARG A 87 11.36 -0.39 -1.86
N SER A 88 11.10 -0.66 -0.58
CA SER A 88 11.97 -0.24 0.53
C SER A 88 13.36 -0.85 0.46
N ILE A 89 13.47 -2.12 0.06
CA ILE A 89 14.75 -2.82 -0.12
C ILE A 89 15.51 -2.22 -1.30
N CYS A 90 14.84 -2.02 -2.44
CA CYS A 90 15.45 -1.38 -3.61
C CYS A 90 16.01 0.01 -3.28
N TRP A 91 15.28 0.82 -2.51
CA TRP A 91 15.79 2.13 -2.07
C TRP A 91 16.99 2.03 -1.15
N LYS A 92 16.97 1.11 -0.18
CA LYS A 92 18.14 0.88 0.68
C LYS A 92 19.39 0.50 -0.13
N LEU A 93 19.24 -0.26 -1.22
CA LEU A 93 20.34 -0.57 -2.13
C LEU A 93 20.80 0.66 -2.92
N PHE A 94 19.89 1.45 -3.48
CA PHE A 94 20.24 2.64 -4.25
C PHE A 94 20.87 3.75 -3.42
N LEU A 95 20.47 3.86 -2.15
CA LEU A 95 21.06 4.79 -1.18
C LEU A 95 22.31 4.21 -0.50
N CYS A 96 22.76 3.01 -0.92
CA CYS A 96 23.91 2.31 -0.33
C CYS A 96 23.80 2.06 1.19
N VAL A 97 22.58 2.00 1.71
CA VAL A 97 22.27 1.66 3.12
C VAL A 97 22.36 0.16 3.35
N LEU A 98 21.95 -0.65 2.36
CA LEU A 98 22.18 -2.09 2.34
C LEU A 98 23.38 -2.43 1.44
N PRO A 99 24.27 -3.35 1.86
CA PRO A 99 25.34 -3.83 1.01
C PRO A 99 24.79 -4.60 -0.20
N GLN A 100 25.53 -4.67 -1.30
CA GLN A 100 25.14 -5.45 -2.48
C GLN A 100 25.12 -6.97 -2.19
N ASP A 101 25.96 -7.45 -1.28
CA ASP A 101 25.88 -8.84 -0.86
C ASP A 101 24.68 -9.06 0.07
N LYS A 102 23.71 -9.86 -0.40
CA LYS A 102 22.48 -10.20 0.33
C LYS A 102 22.77 -10.98 1.62
N SER A 103 23.86 -11.74 1.67
CA SER A 103 24.22 -12.50 2.87
C SER A 103 24.50 -11.58 4.07
N GLN A 104 24.85 -10.32 3.79
CA GLN A 104 25.19 -9.30 4.77
C GLN A 104 23.99 -8.44 5.21
N TRP A 105 22.77 -8.74 4.75
CA TRP A 105 21.59 -7.93 5.09
C TRP A 105 21.10 -8.17 6.52
N ILE A 106 21.32 -9.37 7.05
CA ILE A 106 20.85 -9.80 8.38
C ILE A 106 21.90 -9.54 9.46
N SER A 107 23.18 -9.50 9.10
CA SER A 107 24.31 -9.41 10.05
C SER A 107 24.46 -8.06 10.77
N ARG A 108 23.63 -7.05 10.44
CA ARG A 108 23.75 -5.67 10.98
C ARG A 108 22.76 -5.31 12.09
N ILE A 109 22.08 -6.29 12.68
CA ILE A 109 21.25 -6.04 13.86
C ILE A 109 22.11 -6.34 15.10
N GLU A 110 22.89 -5.35 15.50
CA GLU A 110 23.58 -5.29 16.81
C GLU A 110 22.92 -4.19 17.66
#